data_AF-A0A509LNW7-F1
#
_entry.id   AF-A0A509LNW7-F1
#
_cell.length_a   1.000
_cell.length_b   1.000
_cell.length_c   1.000
_cell.angle_alpha   90.00
_cell.angle_beta   90.00
_cell.angle_gamma   90.00
#
_symmetry.space_group_name_H-M   'P 1'
#
loop_
_entity.id
_entity.type
_entity.pdbx_description
1 polymer ?
#
loop_
_entity_poly.entity_id
_entity_poly.type
_entity_poly.pdbx_seq_one_letter_code
_entity_poly.pdbx_strand_id
1 'polypeptide(L)' 'MKKSELSRFNKLYEHHLRSLKLQGKAKNTIDAYSRAIRRVRDYFDCCPDKLKPEQLEKYFADLVDSHS' A
#
# COMPACT_ATOMS: atom_id res chain seq x y z
N MET A 1 9.24 -9.11 -6.28
CA MET A 1 7.85 -9.47 -6.60
C MET A 1 7.76 -10.08 -8.00
N LYS A 2 6.92 -11.10 -8.23
CA LYS A 2 6.74 -11.72 -9.56
C LYS A 2 6.07 -10.74 -10.54
N LYS A 3 6.39 -10.84 -11.84
CA LYS A 3 5.80 -9.95 -12.89
C LYS A 3 4.26 -9.95 -12.91
N SER A 4 3.64 -11.10 -12.69
CA SER A 4 2.18 -11.23 -12.59
C SER A 4 1.60 -10.46 -11.40
N GLU A 5 2.31 -10.47 -10.27
CA GLU A 5 1.91 -9.74 -9.08
C GLU A 5 2.13 -8.23 -9.21
N LEU A 6 3.19 -7.81 -9.93
CA LEU A 6 3.40 -6.40 -10.27
C LEU A 6 2.29 -5.85 -11.16
N SER A 7 1.89 -6.60 -12.20
CA SER A 7 0.78 -6.21 -13.06
C SER A 7 -0.54 -6.08 -12.29
N ARG A 8 -0.81 -7.03 -11.38
CA ARG A 8 -1.97 -6.99 -10.50
C ARG A 8 -1.92 -5.81 -9.53
N PHE A 9 -0.78 -5.56 -8.89
CA PHE A 9 -0.55 -4.41 -8.02
C PHE A 9 -0.85 -3.10 -8.75
N ASN A 10 -0.30 -2.90 -9.95
CA ASN A 10 -0.50 -1.68 -10.72
C ASN A 10 -1.99 -1.44 -11.04
N LYS A 11 -2.73 -2.48 -11.41
CA LYS A 11 -4.19 -2.38 -11.66
C LYS A 11 -4.96 -1.94 -10.40
N LEU A 12 -4.67 -2.58 -9.26
CA LEU A 12 -5.31 -2.25 -7.98
C LEU A 12 -4.92 -0.84 -7.48
N TYR A 13 -3.66 -0.46 -7.67
CA TYR A 13 -3.14 0.85 -7.29
C TYR A 13 -3.81 1.98 -8.11
N GLU A 14 -3.93 1.82 -9.42
CA GLU A 14 -4.66 2.76 -10.28
C GLU A 14 -6.14 2.87 -9.88
N HIS A 15 -6.78 1.74 -9.58
CA HIS A 15 -8.16 1.73 -9.09
C HIS A 15 -8.29 2.48 -7.75
N HIS A 16 -7.35 2.28 -6.82
CA HIS A 16 -7.30 2.97 -5.53
C HIS A 16 -7.18 4.49 -5.70
N LEU A 17 -6.26 4.95 -6.55
CA LEU A 17 -6.08 6.37 -6.86
C LEU A 17 -7.36 7.01 -7.41
N ARG A 18 -8.00 6.36 -8.39
CA ARG A 18 -9.27 6.81 -8.96
C ARG A 18 -10.37 6.88 -7.91
N SER A 19 -10.46 5.86 -7.05
CA SER A 19 -11.45 5.81 -5.96
C SER A 19 -11.27 6.96 -4.97
N LEU A 20 -10.04 7.24 -4.53
CA LEU A 20 -9.78 8.36 -3.62
C LEU A 20 -10.10 9.72 -4.25
N LYS A 21 -9.81 9.88 -5.56
CA LYS A 21 -10.19 11.08 -6.30
C LYS A 21 -11.72 11.24 -6.37
N LEU A 22 -12.46 10.17 -6.67
CA LEU A 22 -13.93 10.19 -6.72
C LEU A 22 -14.56 10.46 -5.34
N GLN A 23 -13.91 10.04 -4.26
CA GLN A 23 -14.30 10.37 -2.89
C GLN A 23 -14.05 11.84 -2.50
N GLY A 24 -13.48 12.66 -3.40
CA GLY A 24 -13.17 14.06 -3.13
C GLY A 24 -12.04 14.27 -2.12
N LYS A 25 -11.14 13.28 -1.96
CA LYS A 25 -9.99 13.43 -1.04
C LYS A 25 -9.02 14.49 -1.55
N ALA A 26 -8.47 15.27 -0.61
CA ALA A 26 -7.43 16.23 -0.91
C ALA A 26 -6.17 15.54 -1.45
N LYS A 27 -5.40 16.23 -2.30
CA LYS A 27 -4.20 15.67 -2.95
C LYS A 27 -3.18 15.12 -1.93
N ASN A 28 -2.95 15.84 -0.83
CA ASN A 28 -2.07 15.40 0.25
C ASN A 28 -2.53 14.08 0.88
N THR A 29 -3.84 13.89 1.08
CA THR A 29 -4.43 12.65 1.58
C THR A 29 -4.25 11.51 0.58
N ILE A 30 -4.48 11.76 -0.72
CA ILE A 30 -4.24 10.78 -1.78
C ILE A 30 -2.78 10.33 -1.78
N ASP A 31 -1.85 11.29 -1.73
CA ASP A 31 -0.42 11.03 -1.72
C ASP A 31 0.01 10.22 -0.49
N ALA A 32 -0.52 10.57 0.69
CA ALA A 32 -0.25 9.87 1.94
C ALA A 32 -0.75 8.41 1.91
N TYR A 33 -2.00 8.19 1.49
CA TYR A 33 -2.59 6.85 1.44
C TYR A 33 -1.87 5.98 0.40
N SER A 34 -1.59 6.54 -0.77
CA SER A 34 -0.87 5.85 -1.84
C SER A 34 0.56 5.51 -1.45
N ARG A 35 1.22 6.38 -0.67
CA ARG A 35 2.54 6.11 -0.10
C ARG A 35 2.50 4.92 0.86
N ALA A 36 1.51 4.84 1.75
CA ALA A 36 1.38 3.72 2.68
C ALA A 36 1.28 2.38 1.93
N ILE A 37 0.44 2.30 0.89
CA ILE A 37 0.29 1.10 0.07
C ILE A 37 1.61 0.70 -0.63
N ARG A 38 2.37 1.66 -1.15
CA ARG A 38 3.68 1.40 -1.78
C ARG A 38 4.71 0.89 -0.76
N ARG A 39 4.76 1.50 0.44
CA ARG A 39 5.67 1.06 1.52
C ARG A 39 5.40 -0.38 1.96
N VAL A 40 4.12 -0.72 2.14
CA VAL A 40 3.71 -2.08 2.50
C VAL A 40 4.10 -3.09 1.41
N ARG A 41 3.86 -2.76 0.13
CA ARG A 41 4.32 -3.58 -0.99
C ARG A 41 5.83 -3.79 -0.95
N ASP A 42 6.59 -2.71 -0.76
CA ASP A 42 8.05 -2.75 -0.76
C ASP A 42 8.63 -3.55 0.40
N TYR A 43 8.02 -3.45 1.58
CA TYR A 43 8.44 -4.20 2.76
C TYR A 43 8.23 -5.72 2.59
N PHE A 44 7.08 -6.15 2.05
CA PHE A 44 6.77 -7.58 1.88
C PHE A 44 7.20 -8.17 0.52
N ASP A 45 7.68 -7.34 -0.40
CA ASP A 45 7.96 -7.70 -1.80
C ASP A 45 6.80 -8.44 -2.50
N CYS A 46 5.56 -8.12 -2.12
CA CYS A 46 4.35 -8.76 -2.63
C CYS A 46 3.21 -7.77 -2.86
N CYS A 47 2.17 -8.21 -3.59
CA CYS A 47 0.95 -7.41 -3.71
C CYS A 47 0.21 -7.39 -2.36
N PRO A 48 -0.16 -6.21 -1.81
CA PRO A 48 -0.77 -6.12 -0.48
C PRO A 48 -2.12 -6.81 -0.32
N ASP A 49 -2.78 -7.16 -1.42
CA ASP A 49 -4.09 -7.83 -1.43
C ASP A 49 -4.07 -9.28 -0.92
N LYS A 50 -2.88 -9.86 -0.73
CA LYS A 50 -2.67 -11.18 -0.12
C LYS A 50 -2.19 -11.11 1.33
N LEU A 51 -1.98 -9.90 1.87
CA LEU A 51 -1.47 -9.76 3.23
C LEU A 51 -2.52 -10.15 4.24
N LYS A 52 -2.07 -10.86 5.27
CA LYS A 52 -2.89 -11.18 6.42
C LYS A 52 -2.74 -10.13 7.52
N PRO A 53 -3.74 -9.96 8.40
CA PRO A 53 -3.66 -9.03 9.52
C PRO A 53 -2.41 -9.20 10.38
N GLU A 54 -1.95 -10.44 10.62
CA GLU A 54 -0.77 -10.72 11.45
C GLU A 54 0.53 -10.21 10.81
N GLN A 55 0.59 -10.21 9.46
CA GLN A 55 1.71 -9.63 8.75
C GLN A 55 1.71 -8.10 8.89
N LEU A 56 0.53 -7.47 8.78
CA LEU A 56 0.40 -6.03 8.95
C LEU A 56 0.78 -5.59 10.37
N GLU A 57 0.39 -6.35 11.39
CA GLU A 57 0.77 -6.10 12.78
C GLU A 57 2.29 -6.04 12.94
N LYS A 58 3.01 -7.05 12.40
CA LYS A 58 4.47 -7.05 12.40
C LYS A 58 5.06 -5.85 11.65
N TYR A 59 4.53 -5.52 10.48
CA TYR A 59 4.98 -4.35 9.72
C TYR A 59 4.81 -3.05 10.50
N PHE A 60 3.69 -2.86 11.19
CA PHE A 60 3.45 -1.66 11.97
C PHE A 60 4.33 -1.59 13.23
N ALA A 61 4.61 -2.72 13.87
CA ALA A 61 5.59 -2.79 14.97
C ALA A 61 6.98 -2.32 14.51
N ASP A 62 7.52 -2.92 13.43
CA ASP A 62 8.83 -2.54 12.86
C ASP A 62 8.85 -1.08 12.36
N LEU A 63 7.72 -0.57 11.86
CA LEU A 63 7.59 0.81 11.38
C LEU A 63 7.68 1.82 12.51
N VAL A 64 7.13 1.52 13.69
CA VAL A 64 7.22 2.39 14.88
C VAL A 64 8.67 2.46 15.38
N ASP A 65 9.36 1.31 15.45
CA ASP A 65 10.73 1.25 15.96
C ASP A 65 11.74 1.96 15.03
N SER A 66 11.52 1.91 13.73
CA SER A 66 12.45 2.48 12.74
C SER A 66 12.28 3.98 12.48
N HIS A 67 11.18 4.59 12.91
CA HIS A 67 10.85 6.00 12.65
C HIS A 67 10.52 6.79 13.94
N SER A 68 10.96 6.29 15.10
CA SER A 68 10.97 7.01 16.39
C SER A 68 12.22 7.87 16.55
#